data_AF-A0A2A8S5L9-F1
#
_entry.id   AF-A0A2A8S5L9-F1
#
_cell.length_a   1.000
_cell.length_b   1.000
_cell.length_c   1.000
_cell.angle_alpha   90.00
_cell.angle_beta   90.00
_cell.angle_gamma   90.00
#
_symmetry.space_group_name_H-M   'P 1'
#
loop_
_entity.id
_entity.type
_entity.pdbx_description
1 polymer ?
#
loop_
_entity_poly.entity_id
_entity_poly.type
_entity_poly.pdbx_seq_one_letter_code
_entity_poly.pdbx_strand_id
1 'polypeptide(L)' 'MNGVKRVFKKSLAIQLMQSGNDLIEIEVNMRNDKLVVYIFRDSAKLQKDLTYFDNLHKNSMQYS' A
#
# COMPACT_ATOMS: atom_id res chain seq x y z
N MET A 1 -2.79 6.49 18.51
CA MET A 1 -2.65 5.11 18.01
C MET A 1 -1.45 5.09 17.06
N ASN A 2 -0.37 4.39 17.41
CA ASN A 2 0.82 4.23 16.55
C ASN A 2 0.73 2.88 15.84
N GLY A 3 -0.24 2.75 14.93
CA GLY A 3 -0.41 1.54 14.11
C GLY A 3 0.51 1.53 12.90
N VAL A 4 0.70 0.35 12.31
CA VAL A 4 1.36 0.20 11.01
C VAL A 4 0.45 -0.58 10.06
N LYS A 5 0.57 -0.32 8.76
CA LYS A 5 -0.16 -1.03 7.72
C LYS A 5 0.81 -1.71 6.78
N ARG A 6 0.60 -3.01 6.56
CA ARG A 6 1.35 -3.82 5.60
C ARG A 6 0.68 -3.79 4.23
N VAL A 7 1.45 -3.50 3.20
CA VAL A 7 1.05 -3.48 1.79
C VAL A 7 1.93 -4.46 1.02
N PHE A 8 1.32 -5.44 0.36
CA PHE A 8 2.02 -6.51 -0.35
C PHE A 8 2.14 -6.25 -1.86
N LYS A 9 1.28 -5.39 -2.40
CA LYS A 9 1.25 -5.09 -3.84
C LYS A 9 2.22 -3.95 -4.14
N LYS A 10 3.29 -4.24 -4.89
CA LYS A 10 4.32 -3.25 -5.28
C LYS A 10 3.74 -2.01 -5.96
N SER A 11 2.80 -2.17 -6.90
CA SER A 11 2.21 -1.02 -7.61
C SER A 11 1.45 -0.08 -6.67
N LEU A 12 0.72 -0.63 -5.69
CA LEU A 12 0.01 0.16 -4.69
C LEU A 12 0.99 0.84 -3.74
N ALA A 13 2.03 0.15 -3.30
CA ALA A 13 3.06 0.75 -2.45
C ALA A 13 3.74 1.95 -3.13
N ILE A 14 4.07 1.83 -4.42
CA ILE A 14 4.64 2.94 -5.21
C ILE A 14 3.67 4.13 -5.24
N GLN A 15 2.37 3.90 -5.50
CA GLN A 15 1.37 4.98 -5.51
C GLN A 15 1.24 5.67 -4.15
N LEU A 16 1.26 4.91 -3.05
CA LEU A 16 1.21 5.45 -1.69
C LEU A 16 2.46 6.27 -1.34
N MET A 17 3.64 5.83 -1.77
CA MET A 17 4.89 6.59 -1.61
C MET A 17 4.85 7.89 -2.42
N GLN A 18 4.40 7.82 -3.68
CA GLN A 18 4.24 8.99 -4.54
C GLN A 18 3.22 10.00 -4.01
N SER A 19 2.18 9.52 -3.30
CA SER A 19 1.20 10.39 -2.64
C SER A 19 1.68 10.93 -1.28
N GLY A 20 2.91 10.61 -0.85
CA GLY A 20 3.54 11.14 0.35
C GLY A 20 3.15 10.41 1.64
N ASN A 21 2.76 9.14 1.58
CA ASN A 21 2.58 8.34 2.79
C ASN A 21 3.92 7.90 3.38
N ASP A 22 4.00 7.88 4.71
CA ASP A 22 5.21 7.55 5.46
C ASP A 22 5.48 6.04 5.42
N LEU A 23 6.44 5.63 4.58
CA LEU A 23 6.96 4.27 4.54
C LEU A 23 8.02 4.12 5.63
N ILE A 24 7.73 3.25 6.60
CA ILE A 24 8.61 2.98 7.74
C ILE A 24 9.67 1.96 7.35
N GLU A 25 9.26 0.86 6.72
CA GLU A 25 10.14 -0.29 6.50
C GLU A 25 9.73 -1.11 5.26
N ILE A 26 10.68 -1.83 4.70
CA ILE A 26 10.46 -2.87 3.69
C ILE A 26 11.03 -4.18 4.22
N GLU A 27 10.17 -5.17 4.42
CA GLU A 27 10.55 -6.50 4.89
C GLU A 27 10.52 -7.52 3.75
N VAL A 28 11.33 -8.58 3.86
CA VAL A 28 11.18 -9.76 3.00
C VAL A 28 9.95 -10.55 3.44
N ASN A 29 9.15 -11.02 2.49
CA ASN A 29 8.00 -11.84 2.80
C ASN A 29 8.45 -13.22 3.30
N MET A 30 8.15 -13.52 4.56
CA MET A 30 8.52 -14.80 5.19
C MET A 30 7.99 -16.06 4.48
N ARG A 31 6.95 -15.94 3.64
CA ARG A 31 6.41 -17.07 2.87
C ARG A 31 7.07 -17.24 1.51
N ASN A 32 7.68 -16.19 0.97
CA ASN A 32 8.34 -16.18 -0.34
C ASN A 32 9.39 -15.08 -0.35
N ASP A 33 10.65 -15.47 -0.24
CA ASP A 33 11.82 -14.59 -0.14
C ASP A 33 12.04 -13.68 -1.36
N LYS A 34 11.40 -13.99 -2.49
CA LYS A 34 11.40 -13.16 -3.70
C LYS A 34 10.40 -12.00 -3.64
N LEU A 35 9.53 -11.97 -2.63
CA LEU A 35 8.51 -10.94 -2.43
C LEU A 35 8.88 -10.05 -1.25
N VAL A 36 8.45 -8.79 -1.31
CA VAL A 36 8.66 -7.80 -0.25
C VAL A 36 7.33 -7.27 0.28
N VAL A 37 7.33 -6.84 1.54
CA VAL A 37 6.20 -6.25 2.24
C VAL A 37 6.55 -4.81 2.60
N TYR A 38 5.73 -3.86 2.18
CA TYR A 38 5.93 -2.44 2.44
C TYR A 38 5.12 -2.05 3.69
N ILE A 39 5.78 -1.48 4.69
CA ILE A 39 5.19 -1.13 5.98
C ILE A 39 5.05 0.39 6.06
N PHE A 40 3.81 0.87 6.14
CA PHE A 40 3.50 2.29 6.25
C PHE A 40 3.03 2.64 7.66
N ARG A 41 3.32 3.86 8.10
CA ARG A 41 2.75 4.41 9.33
C ARG A 41 1.25 4.61 9.14
N ASP A 42 0.45 4.07 10.07
CA ASP A 42 -0.99 4.27 10.03
C ASP A 42 -1.32 5.75 10.25
N SER A 43 -2.15 6.29 9.37
CA SER A 43 -2.56 7.69 9.39
C SER A 43 -3.91 7.85 8.68
N ALA A 44 -4.65 8.90 9.02
CA ALA A 44 -5.91 9.21 8.34
C ALA A 44 -5.72 9.42 6.83
N LYS A 45 -4.56 9.95 6.42
CA LYS A 45 -4.19 10.09 5.00
C LYS A 45 -4.01 8.72 4.34
N LEU A 46 -3.26 7.82 4.97
CA LEU A 46 -3.04 6.47 4.45
C LEU A 46 -4.36 5.74 4.25
N GLN A 47 -5.28 5.83 5.21
CA GLN A 47 -6.61 5.19 5.09
C GLN A 47 -7.40 5.75 3.91
N LYS A 48 -7.40 7.08 3.71
CA LYS A 48 -8.07 7.72 2.56
C LYS A 48 -7.46 7.29 1.23
N ASP A 49 -6.13 7.30 1.13
CA ASP A 49 -5.43 6.93 -0.10
C ASP A 49 -5.64 5.45 -0.44
N LEU A 50 -5.64 4.56 0.57
CA LEU A 50 -5.96 3.14 0.38
C LEU A 50 -7.36 2.93 -0.20
N THR A 51 -8.37 3.61 0.35
CA THR A 51 -9.74 3.55 -0.20
C THR A 51 -9.80 4.11 -1.63
N TYR A 52 -9.11 5.21 -1.89
CA TYR A 52 -9.07 5.84 -3.21
C TYR A 52 -8.45 4.90 -4.27
N PHE A 53 -7.27 4.34 -4.01
CA PHE A 53 -6.59 3.45 -4.95
C PHE A 53 -7.28 2.09 -5.11
N ASP A 54 -7.92 1.57 -4.07
CA ASP A 54 -8.74 0.35 -4.17
C ASP A 54 -9.94 0.55 -5.11
N ASN A 55 -10.61 1.70 -5.01
CA ASN A 55 -11.74 2.04 -5.88
C ASN A 55 -11.32 2.31 -7.33
N LEU A 56 -10.15 2.93 -7.55
CA LEU A 56 -9.61 3.13 -8.90
C LEU A 56 -9.37 1.80 -9.63
N HIS A 57 -8.84 0.79 -8.94
CA HIS A 57 -8.61 -0.53 -9.54
C HIS A 57 -9.91 -1.27 -9.91
N LYS A 58 -11.00 -1.04 -9.18
CA LYS A 58 -12.32 -1.61 -9.51
C LYS A 58 -12.93 -0.95 -10.75
N ASN A 59 -12.75 0.36 -10.90
CA ASN A 59 -13.31 1.11 -12.03
C ASN A 59 -12.55 0.84 -13.34
N SER A 60 -11.24 0.56 -13.29
CA SER A 60 -10.46 0.20 -14.49
C SER A 60 -10.79 -1.18 -15.07
N MET A 61 -11.44 -2.06 -14.30
CA MET A 61 -11.85 -3.40 -14.75
C MET A 61 -13.23 -3.40 -15.43
N GLN A 62 -13.99 -2.30 -15.39
CA GLN A 62 -15.31 -2.21 -16.03
C GLN A 62 -15.25 -1.72 -17.49
N TYR A 63 -14.07 -1.35 -17.99
CA TYR A 63 -13.84 -0.90 -19.37
C TYR A 63 -12.92 -1.86 -20.16
N SER A 64 -13.01 -3.17 -19.91
CA SER A 64 -12.29 -4.21 -20.67
C SER A 64 -13.27 -5.16 -21.34
#